data_AF-A0A1F5CSL7-F1
#
_entry.id   AF-A0A1F5CSL7-F1
#
_cell.length_a   1.000
_cell.length_b   1.000
_cell.length_c   1.000
_cell.angle_alpha   90.00
_cell.angle_beta   90.00
_cell.angle_gamma   90.00
#
_symmetry.space_group_name_H-M   'P 1'
#
loop_
_entity.id
_entity.type
_entity.pdbx_description
1 polymer ?
#
loop_
_entity_poly.entity_id
_entity_poly.type
_entity_poly.pdbx_seq_one_letter_code
_entity_poly.pdbx_strand_id
1 'polypeptide(L)'
;MIRAKLEPYLGFLHSVQYGKPSLVCDFQELYRYLIDDFLIQYCQKFRKRDFIVKVETLSRGKKGKREYLDNSETDDLMKQLNQYFETRIEIPRIRVGQGQTFETLINEEALLLARFIREDDRDWIPRIDSL
;
A
#
# COMPACT_ATOMS: atom_id res chain seq x y z
N MET A 1 -6.49 -6.74 6.48
CA MET A 1 -6.86 -8.14 6.12
C MET A 1 -6.93 -9.09 7.31
N ILE A 2 -5.81 -9.51 7.91
CA ILE A 2 -5.81 -10.50 9.01
C ILE A 2 -6.67 -10.05 10.20
N ARG A 3 -6.56 -8.77 10.59
CA ARG A 3 -7.39 -8.17 11.66
C ARG A 3 -8.89 -8.23 11.35
N ALA A 4 -9.28 -8.19 10.07
CA ALA A 4 -10.66 -8.31 9.61
C ALA A 4 -11.13 -9.75 9.40
N LYS A 5 -10.27 -10.74 9.70
CA LYS A 5 -10.52 -12.18 9.49
C LYS A 5 -10.85 -12.51 8.02
N LEU A 6 -10.17 -11.83 7.09
CA LEU A 6 -10.18 -12.14 5.66
C LEU A 6 -8.97 -12.99 5.29
N GLU A 7 -9.14 -13.90 4.34
CA GLU A 7 -8.07 -14.74 3.79
C GLU A 7 -7.21 -13.92 2.79
N PRO A 8 -5.97 -13.53 3.15
CA PRO A 8 -5.18 -12.61 2.33
C PRO A 8 -4.80 -13.15 0.95
N TYR A 9 -4.81 -14.46 0.75
CA TYR A 9 -4.40 -15.09 -0.51
C TYR A 9 -5.54 -15.28 -1.51
N LEU A 10 -6.80 -15.06 -1.10
CA LEU A 10 -7.99 -15.21 -1.95
C LEU A 10 -8.50 -13.83 -2.41
N GLY A 11 -7.94 -13.36 -3.52
CA GLY A 11 -8.38 -12.13 -4.20
C GLY A 11 -9.46 -12.38 -5.26
N PHE A 12 -10.13 -11.29 -5.64
CA PHE A 12 -11.17 -11.22 -6.66
C PHE A 12 -10.66 -10.64 -7.99
N LEU A 13 -9.77 -9.63 -7.95
CA LEU A 13 -9.29 -8.93 -9.15
C LEU A 13 -7.99 -9.55 -9.67
N HIS A 14 -6.99 -9.69 -8.82
CA HIS A 14 -5.73 -10.31 -9.15
C HIS A 14 -5.86 -11.83 -9.10
N SER A 15 -5.26 -12.51 -10.08
CA SER A 15 -5.22 -13.97 -10.13
C SER A 15 -4.59 -14.56 -8.86
N VAL A 16 -5.26 -15.55 -8.27
CA VAL A 16 -4.73 -16.35 -7.16
C VAL A 16 -3.51 -17.14 -7.63
N GLN A 17 -2.38 -16.95 -6.97
CA GLN A 17 -1.12 -17.63 -7.25
C GLN A 17 -0.50 -18.08 -5.93
N TYR A 18 0.21 -19.21 -5.95
CA TYR A 18 0.85 -19.74 -4.76
C TYR A 18 1.81 -18.72 -4.14
N GLY A 19 1.65 -18.45 -2.85
CA GLY A 19 2.48 -17.48 -2.11
C GLY A 19 2.22 -16.00 -2.41
N LYS A 20 1.29 -15.67 -3.33
CA LYS A 20 0.89 -14.29 -3.61
C LYS A 20 -0.33 -13.91 -2.76
N PRO A 21 -0.24 -12.90 -1.88
CA PRO A 21 -1.39 -12.43 -1.10
C PRO A 21 -2.37 -11.65 -2.00
N SER A 22 -3.12 -12.35 -2.83
CA SER A 22 -3.88 -11.76 -3.94
C SER A 22 -4.92 -10.74 -3.47
N LEU A 23 -5.57 -10.97 -2.32
CA LEU A 23 -6.53 -10.00 -1.76
C LEU A 23 -5.84 -8.72 -1.29
N VAL A 24 -4.61 -8.82 -0.77
CA VAL A 24 -3.80 -7.63 -0.43
C VAL A 24 -3.48 -6.86 -1.71
N CYS A 25 -3.15 -7.57 -2.79
CA CYS A 25 -2.91 -6.95 -4.11
C CYS A 25 -4.17 -6.26 -4.67
N ASP A 26 -5.36 -6.80 -4.46
CA ASP A 26 -6.60 -6.14 -4.87
C ASP A 26 -6.82 -4.85 -4.08
N PHE A 27 -6.57 -4.94 -2.78
CA PHE A 27 -6.89 -3.86 -1.86
C PHE A 27 -5.91 -2.68 -1.94
N GLN A 28 -4.64 -2.93 -2.27
CA GLN A 28 -3.69 -1.85 -2.54
C GLN A 28 -4.13 -0.97 -3.71
N GLU A 29 -4.91 -1.48 -4.66
CA GLU A 29 -5.33 -0.70 -5.84
C GLU A 29 -6.18 0.50 -5.44
N LEU A 30 -6.93 0.41 -4.33
CA LEU A 30 -7.70 1.53 -3.76
C LEU A 30 -6.82 2.73 -3.38
N TYR A 31 -5.54 2.49 -3.08
CA TYR A 31 -4.64 3.48 -2.50
C TYR A 31 -3.39 3.72 -3.34
N ARG A 32 -3.20 2.97 -4.43
CA ARG A 32 -1.95 2.99 -5.21
C ARG A 32 -1.62 4.39 -5.73
N TYR A 33 -2.64 5.15 -6.15
CA TYR A 33 -2.45 6.52 -6.62
C TYR A 33 -1.89 7.47 -5.54
N LEU A 34 -2.21 7.24 -4.26
CA LEU A 34 -1.69 8.03 -3.14
C LEU A 34 -0.20 7.76 -2.90
N ILE A 35 0.19 6.49 -3.04
CA ILE A 35 1.60 6.10 -2.95
C ILE A 35 2.37 6.63 -4.16
N ASP A 36 1.78 6.60 -5.36
CA ASP A 36 2.37 7.18 -6.56
C ASP A 36 2.62 8.68 -6.37
N ASP A 37 1.63 9.44 -5.88
CA ASP A 37 1.79 10.88 -5.59
C ASP A 37 2.86 11.14 -4.53
N PHE A 38 2.83 10.40 -3.41
CA PHE A 38 3.84 10.46 -2.37
C PHE A 38 5.25 10.24 -2.95
N LEU A 39 5.44 9.20 -3.77
CA LEU A 39 6.72 8.89 -4.39
C LEU A 39 7.14 9.97 -5.38
N ILE A 40 6.22 10.50 -6.19
CA ILE A 40 6.51 11.58 -7.14
C ILE A 40 7.03 12.81 -6.39
N GLN A 41 6.36 13.22 -5.30
CA GLN A 41 6.78 14.34 -4.48
C GLN A 41 8.12 14.07 -3.79
N TYR A 42 8.26 12.92 -3.15
CA TYR A 42 9.45 12.56 -2.40
C TYR A 42 10.69 12.44 -3.29
N CYS A 43 10.56 11.89 -4.51
CA CYS A 43 11.69 11.68 -5.40
C CYS A 43 12.28 12.98 -5.99
N GLN A 44 11.59 14.12 -5.88
CA GLN A 44 12.07 15.40 -6.44
C GLN A 44 13.41 15.85 -5.83
N LYS A 45 13.73 15.41 -4.60
CA LYS A 45 14.97 15.79 -3.92
C LYS A 45 16.21 15.04 -4.43
N PHE A 46 16.03 13.93 -5.14
CA PHE A 46 17.11 13.01 -5.45
C PHE A 46 18.04 13.48 -6.56
N ARG A 47 19.30 13.11 -6.40
CA ARG A 47 20.39 13.34 -7.35
C ARG A 47 21.05 12.01 -7.68
N LYS A 48 21.80 11.97 -8.80
CA LYS A 48 22.51 10.77 -9.23
C LYS A 48 23.42 10.15 -8.17
N ARG A 49 23.99 10.95 -7.27
CA ARG A 49 24.89 10.49 -6.20
C ARG A 49 24.19 9.66 -5.13
N ASP A 50 22.87 9.79 -5.03
CA ASP A 50 22.03 9.13 -4.04
C ASP A 50 21.65 7.69 -4.49
N PHE A 51 22.14 7.29 -5.67
CA PHE A 51 21.92 5.96 -6.25
C PHE A 51 23.23 5.18 -6.36
N ILE A 52 23.15 3.88 -6.09
CA ILE A 52 24.22 2.91 -6.25
C ILE A 52 23.91 1.94 -7.39
N VAL A 53 24.92 1.64 -8.22
CA VAL A 53 24.80 0.64 -9.28
C VAL A 53 25.29 -0.70 -8.77
N LYS A 54 24.44 -1.72 -8.82
CA LYS A 54 24.81 -3.11 -8.52
C LYS A 54 24.77 -3.94 -9.80
N VAL A 55 25.74 -4.85 -9.94
CA VAL A 55 25.75 -5.84 -11.02
C VAL A 55 25.09 -7.11 -10.48
N GLU A 56 24.00 -7.52 -11.12
CA GLU A 56 23.20 -8.65 -10.68
C GLU A 56 23.02 -9.67 -11.80
N THR A 57 22.83 -10.93 -11.40
CA THR A 57 22.50 -12.02 -12.32
C THR A 57 20.99 -12.01 -12.56
N LEU A 58 20.59 -11.60 -13.76
CA LEU A 58 19.22 -11.64 -14.26
C LEU A 58 18.83 -13.05 -14.70
N SER A 59 17.54 -13.22 -15.03
CA SER A 59 16.99 -14.44 -15.61
C SER A 59 17.84 -14.95 -16.79
N ARG A 60 18.06 -16.27 -16.83
CA ARG A 60 18.92 -16.97 -17.80
C ARG A 60 20.43 -16.66 -17.66
N GLY A 61 20.89 -16.26 -16.47
CA GLY A 61 22.32 -16.10 -16.17
C GLY A 61 22.98 -14.84 -16.76
N LYS A 62 22.19 -13.92 -17.31
CA LYS A 62 22.71 -12.67 -17.88
C LYS A 62 23.11 -11.71 -16.76
N LYS A 63 24.26 -11.07 -16.83
CA LYS A 63 24.64 -10.00 -15.89
C LYS A 63 24.05 -8.66 -16.35
N GLY A 64 23.33 -7.98 -15.47
CA GLY A 64 22.75 -6.66 -15.72
C GLY A 64 23.16 -5.66 -14.63
N LYS A 65 23.23 -4.38 -15.00
CA LYS A 65 23.40 -3.28 -14.04
C LYS A 65 22.03 -2.78 -13.61
N ARG A 66 21.80 -2.64 -12.32
CA ARG A 66 20.59 -2.03 -11.74
C ARG A 66 20.99 -0.89 -10.82
N GLU A 67 20.27 0.21 -10.93
CA GLU A 67 20.39 1.36 -10.01
C GLU A 67 19.42 1.17 -8.85
N TYR A 68 19.93 1.41 -7.65
CA TYR A 68 19.18 1.36 -6.40
C TYR A 68 19.41 2.65 -5.66
N LEU A 69 18.41 3.09 -4.91
CA LEU A 69 18.62 4.11 -3.90
C LEU A 69 19.67 3.60 -2.90
N ASP A 70 20.56 4.47 -2.43
CA ASP A 70 21.51 4.07 -1.40
C ASP A 70 20.80 3.71 -0.09
N ASN A 71 21.52 3.07 0.84
CA ASN A 71 20.91 2.59 2.08
C ASN A 71 20.37 3.74 2.95
N SER A 72 21.06 4.88 2.99
CA SER A 72 20.66 6.02 3.82
C SER A 72 19.35 6.63 3.31
N GLU A 73 19.26 6.84 1.99
CA GLU A 73 18.05 7.37 1.38
C GLU A 73 16.92 6.33 1.34
N THR A 74 17.23 5.03 1.29
CA THR A 74 16.24 3.95 1.47
C THR A 74 15.63 3.99 2.87
N ASP A 75 16.47 4.14 3.91
CA ASP A 75 15.99 4.23 5.30
C ASP A 75 15.14 5.49 5.51
N ASP A 76 15.55 6.62 4.93
CA ASP A 76 14.75 7.85 4.94
C ASP A 76 13.41 7.68 4.22
N LEU A 77 13.39 7.07 3.03
CA LEU A 77 12.16 6.80 2.28
C LEU A 77 11.18 5.98 3.12
N MET A 78 11.67 4.90 3.75
CA MET A 78 10.84 4.05 4.60
C MET A 78 10.31 4.82 5.82
N LYS A 79 11.13 5.69 6.42
CA LYS A 79 10.70 6.54 7.53
C LYS A 79 9.61 7.53 7.10
N GLN A 80 9.80 8.21 5.98
CA GLN A 80 8.83 9.19 5.47
C GLN A 80 7.52 8.52 5.03
N LEU A 81 7.60 7.33 4.44
CA LEU A 81 6.42 6.54 4.10
C LEU A 81 5.64 6.09 5.34
N ASN A 82 6.33 5.65 6.39
CA ASN A 82 5.69 5.31 7.67
C ASN A 82 5.00 6.54 8.29
N GLN A 83 5.64 7.71 8.23
CA GLN A 83 5.02 8.96 8.67
C GLN A 83 3.80 9.34 7.82
N TYR A 84 3.85 9.08 6.51
CA TYR A 84 2.73 9.32 5.61
C TYR A 84 1.49 8.50 6.02
N PHE A 85 1.66 7.23 6.41
CA PHE A 85 0.55 6.41 6.94
C PHE A 85 -0.05 6.93 8.26
N GLU A 86 0.72 7.69 9.04
CA GLU A 86 0.26 8.32 10.28
C GLU A 86 -0.41 9.68 10.05
N THR A 87 -0.42 10.20 8.82
CA THR A 87 -1.11 11.44 8.50
C THR A 87 -2.59 11.33 8.82
N ARG A 88 -3.15 12.39 9.42
CA ARG A 88 -4.58 12.46 9.71
C ARG A 88 -5.35 12.96 8.50
N ILE A 89 -6.45 12.28 8.24
CA ILE A 89 -7.42 12.59 7.20
C ILE A 89 -8.77 12.86 7.84
N GLU A 90 -9.56 13.73 7.20
CA GLU A 90 -10.89 14.16 7.66
C GLU A 90 -11.99 13.18 7.23
N ILE A 91 -11.69 11.88 7.30
CA ILE A 91 -12.64 10.81 7.02
C ILE A 91 -13.09 10.22 8.37
N PRO A 92 -14.39 10.30 8.71
CA PRO A 92 -14.89 9.77 9.96
C PRO A 92 -14.62 8.28 10.13
N ARG A 93 -14.37 7.87 11.37
CA ARG A 93 -14.23 6.45 11.74
C ARG A 93 -15.56 5.74 11.63
N ILE A 94 -15.54 4.43 11.35
CA ILE A 94 -16.78 3.62 11.30
C ILE A 94 -17.54 3.57 12.65
N ARG A 95 -16.86 3.88 13.76
CA ARG A 95 -17.47 3.92 15.11
C ARG A 95 -17.64 5.36 15.60
N VAL A 96 -16.57 5.94 16.15
CA VAL A 96 -16.58 7.27 16.78
C VAL A 96 -15.29 8.00 16.39
N GLY A 97 -15.44 9.25 15.94
CA GLY A 97 -14.34 10.15 15.61
C GLY A 97 -14.54 10.84 14.27
N GLN A 98 -14.21 12.14 14.22
CA GLN A 98 -14.34 12.98 13.03
C GLN A 98 -13.18 12.83 12.03
N GLY A 99 -12.16 12.06 12.38
CA GLY A 99 -11.00 11.81 11.53
C GLY A 99 -10.17 10.63 12.04
N GLN A 100 -9.22 10.19 11.23
CA GLN A 100 -8.39 9.03 11.53
C GLN A 100 -7.04 9.12 10.80
N THR A 101 -6.10 8.22 11.14
CA THR A 101 -4.87 8.10 10.34
C THR A 101 -5.17 7.36 9.05
N PHE A 102 -4.34 7.57 8.03
CA PHE A 102 -4.47 6.86 6.77
C PHE A 102 -4.36 5.33 6.97
N GLU A 103 -3.46 4.86 7.84
CA GLU A 103 -3.40 3.44 8.21
C GLU A 103 -4.69 2.91 8.85
N THR A 104 -5.34 3.74 9.69
CA THR A 104 -6.61 3.34 10.32
C THR A 104 -7.71 3.19 9.27
N LEU A 105 -7.77 4.10 8.29
CA LEU A 105 -8.74 4.01 7.20
C LEU A 105 -8.57 2.71 6.41
N ILE A 106 -7.34 2.35 6.03
CA ILE A 106 -7.04 1.10 5.31
C ILE A 106 -7.53 -0.12 6.12
N ASN A 107 -7.29 -0.10 7.44
CA ASN A 107 -7.76 -1.17 8.31
C ASN A 107 -9.29 -1.23 8.43
N GLU A 108 -9.96 -0.08 8.50
CA GLU A 108 -11.43 -0.01 8.55
C GLU A 108 -12.08 -0.43 7.22
N GLU A 109 -11.51 -0.06 6.08
CA GLU A 109 -12.01 -0.52 4.77
C GLU A 109 -11.96 -2.05 4.68
N ALA A 110 -10.92 -2.68 5.23
CA ALA A 110 -10.83 -4.14 5.24
C ALA A 110 -11.91 -4.76 6.14
N LEU A 111 -12.32 -4.07 7.22
CA LEU A 111 -13.43 -4.49 8.07
C LEU A 111 -14.78 -4.35 7.36
N LEU A 112 -14.99 -3.25 6.62
CA LEU A 112 -16.21 -3.02 5.85
C LEU A 112 -16.36 -4.04 4.72
N LEU A 113 -15.28 -4.31 3.96
CA LEU A 113 -15.26 -5.38 2.97
C LEU A 113 -15.65 -6.73 3.60
N ALA A 114 -15.13 -7.02 4.79
CA ALA A 114 -15.45 -8.26 5.48
C ALA A 114 -16.90 -8.37 5.95
N ARG A 115 -17.56 -7.25 6.28
CA ARG A 115 -19.00 -7.21 6.60
C ARG A 115 -19.84 -7.46 5.35
N PHE A 116 -19.49 -6.83 4.24
CA PHE A 116 -20.14 -7.07 2.94
C PHE A 116 -20.05 -8.53 2.49
N ILE A 117 -18.85 -9.14 2.56
CA ILE A 117 -18.66 -10.56 2.20
C ILE A 117 -19.50 -11.49 3.08
N ARG A 118 -19.77 -11.11 4.34
CA ARG A 118 -20.61 -11.88 5.28
C ARG A 118 -22.10 -11.56 5.17
N GLU A 119 -22.48 -10.72 4.21
CA GLU A 119 -23.86 -10.27 4.01
C GLU A 119 -24.42 -9.44 5.18
N ASP A 120 -23.54 -8.92 6.05
CA ASP A 120 -23.92 -8.01 7.16
C ASP A 120 -24.32 -6.62 6.63
N ASP A 121 -23.73 -6.21 5.50
CA ASP A 121 -24.02 -4.97 4.77
C ASP A 121 -24.35 -5.30 3.32
N ARG A 122 -25.27 -4.54 2.69
CA ARG A 122 -25.71 -4.82 1.31
C ARG A 122 -24.67 -4.44 0.25
N ASP A 123 -23.91 -3.39 0.52
CA ASP A 123 -22.96 -2.80 -0.41
C ASP A 123 -21.65 -2.50 0.32
N TRP A 124 -20.54 -2.58 -0.41
CA TRP A 124 -19.25 -2.05 0.02
C TRP A 124 -18.79 -0.98 -0.97
N ILE A 125 -18.78 0.27 -0.50
CA ILE A 125 -18.30 1.43 -1.25
C ILE A 125 -17.06 1.94 -0.50
N PRO A 126 -15.85 1.80 -1.07
CA PRO A 126 -14.64 2.30 -0.45
C PRO A 126 -14.73 3.81 -0.15
N ARG A 127 -14.38 4.24 1.06
CA ARG A 127 -14.45 5.66 1.47
C ARG A 127 -13.28 6.50 0.91
N ILE A 128 -12.79 6.20 -0.28
CA ILE A 128 -11.59 6.84 -0.88
C ILE A 128 -11.92 8.07 -1.74
N ASP A 129 -13.18 8.26 -2.15
CA ASP A 129 -13.58 9.40 -2.99
C ASP A 129 -13.46 10.76 -2.26
N SER A 130 -13.21 10.72 -0.95
CA SER A 130 -13.02 11.89 -0.09
C SER A 130 -11.55 12.17 0.27
N LEU A 131 -10.60 11.49 -0.38
CA LEU A 131 -9.14 11.64 -0.19
C LEU A 131 -8.51 12.62 -1.18
#